data_AF-A0A9E3A5C6-F1
#
_entry.id   AF-A0A9E3A5C6-F1
#
_cell.length_a   1.000
_cell.length_b   1.000
_cell.length_c   1.000
_cell.angle_alpha   90.00
_cell.angle_beta   90.00
_cell.angle_gamma   90.00
#
_symmetry.space_group_name_H-M   'P 1'
#
loop_
_entity.id
_entity.type
_entity.pdbx_description
1 polymer ?
#
loop_
_entity_poly.entity_id
_entity_poly.type
_entity_poly.pdbx_seq_one_letter_code
_entity_poly.pdbx_strand_id
1 'polypeptide(L)'
;GVAIVGTMGPPEAPIYSAIGDNINIAARFEGMTKAYNCVMVVSADTLAQAGLDPRMATVHNVKVRGRSERVTVYAVADPRLLF
;
A
#
# COMPACT_ATOMS: atom_id res chain seq x y z
N GLY A 1 -5.45 2.32 -7.45
CA GLY A 1 -6.62 3.08 -6.93
C GLY A 1 -6.60 4.49 -7.47
N VAL A 2 -7.69 5.24 -7.32
CA VAL A 2 -7.81 6.62 -7.82
C VAL A 2 -7.16 7.60 -6.85
N ALA A 3 -6.39 8.54 -7.36
CA ALA A 3 -5.83 9.66 -6.61
C ALA A 3 -5.78 10.91 -7.50
N ILE A 4 -5.83 12.09 -6.87
CA ILE A 4 -5.55 13.37 -7.51
C ILE A 4 -4.05 13.63 -7.37
N VAL A 5 -3.37 13.96 -8.46
CA VAL A 5 -1.93 14.25 -8.47
C VAL A 5 -1.73 15.67 -8.97
N GLY A 6 -0.91 16.46 -8.28
CA GLY A 6 -0.62 17.83 -8.68
C GLY A 6 0.08 18.65 -7.59
N THR A 7 0.17 19.95 -7.83
CA THR A 7 0.76 20.91 -6.89
C THR A 7 -0.25 21.27 -5.79
N MET A 8 0.18 21.23 -4.54
CA MET A 8 -0.62 21.47 -3.34
C MET A 8 0.14 22.36 -2.36
N GLY A 9 -0.57 22.98 -1.42
CA GLY A 9 0.03 23.86 -0.41
C GLY A 9 -0.06 25.35 -0.75
N PRO A 10 0.46 26.22 0.13
CA PRO A 10 0.39 27.66 -0.05
C PRO A 10 1.27 28.13 -1.23
N PRO A 11 0.96 29.28 -1.85
CA PRO A 11 1.71 29.80 -3.01
C PRO A 11 3.22 29.94 -2.76
N GLU A 12 3.62 30.21 -1.52
CA GLU A 12 5.00 30.44 -1.12
C GLU A 12 5.80 29.14 -0.91
N ALA A 13 5.12 28.00 -0.78
CA ALA A 13 5.75 26.69 -0.58
C ALA A 13 4.94 25.56 -1.23
N PRO A 14 4.80 25.55 -2.57
CA PRO A 14 4.09 24.51 -3.28
C PRO A 14 4.83 23.17 -3.20
N ILE A 15 4.09 22.09 -2.93
CA ILE A 15 4.57 20.70 -2.98
C ILE A 15 3.88 19.95 -4.11
N TYR A 16 4.65 19.20 -4.91
CA TYR A 16 4.06 18.25 -5.85
C TYR A 16 3.72 16.97 -5.10
N SER A 17 2.45 16.63 -5.03
CA SER A 17 1.95 15.55 -4.18
C SER A 17 0.75 14.86 -4.82
N ALA A 18 0.27 13.82 -4.14
CA ALA A 18 -0.94 13.15 -4.50
C ALA A 18 -1.85 12.99 -3.27
N ILE A 19 -3.16 13.09 -3.47
CA ILE A 19 -4.19 12.91 -2.44
C ILE A 19 -5.19 11.87 -2.91
N GLY A 20 -5.44 10.89 -2.03
CA GLY A 20 -6.45 9.85 -2.22
C GLY A 20 -6.43 8.86 -1.07
N ASP A 21 -7.53 8.14 -0.89
CA ASP A 21 -7.66 7.14 0.17
C ASP A 21 -6.59 6.04 0.05
N ASN A 22 -6.24 5.66 -1.17
CA ASN A 22 -5.18 4.71 -1.47
C ASN A 22 -3.79 5.15 -0.96
N ILE A 23 -3.51 6.45 -0.89
CA ILE A 23 -2.23 6.98 -0.38
C ILE A 23 -2.17 6.83 1.14
N ASN A 24 -3.26 7.18 1.82
CA ASN A 24 -3.39 6.97 3.26
C ASN A 24 -3.37 5.47 3.63
N ILE A 25 -3.91 4.60 2.78
CA ILE A 25 -3.86 3.14 2.96
C ILE A 25 -2.42 2.63 2.79
N ALA A 26 -1.71 3.07 1.74
CA ALA A 26 -0.32 2.68 1.51
C ALA A 26 0.59 3.07 2.68
N ALA A 27 0.46 4.28 3.21
CA ALA A 27 1.19 4.72 4.41
C ALA A 27 0.92 3.82 5.64
N ARG A 28 -0.29 3.26 5.75
CA ARG A 28 -0.59 2.30 6.83
C ARG A 28 0.04 0.94 6.60
N PHE A 29 0.14 0.50 5.35
CA PHE A 29 0.85 -0.75 5.02
C PHE A 29 2.32 -0.66 5.39
N GLU A 30 2.96 0.49 5.15
CA GLU A 30 4.33 0.74 5.64
C GLU A 30 4.43 0.52 7.15
N GLY A 31 3.52 1.09 7.95
CA GLY A 31 3.51 0.87 9.40
C GLY A 31 3.30 -0.59 9.83
N MET A 32 2.59 -1.40 9.02
CA MET A 32 2.36 -2.82 9.30
C MET A 32 3.62 -3.69 9.12
N THR A 33 4.62 -3.23 8.35
CA THR A 33 5.86 -3.98 8.11
C THR A 33 6.54 -4.40 9.40
N LYS A 34 6.58 -3.50 10.39
CA LYS A 34 7.13 -3.75 11.73
C LYS A 34 6.37 -4.83 12.48
N ALA A 35 5.04 -4.82 12.41
CA ALA A 35 4.20 -5.82 13.07
C ALA A 35 4.30 -7.21 12.43
N TYR A 36 4.54 -7.26 11.12
CA TYR A 36 4.67 -8.50 10.36
C TYR A 36 6.11 -8.97 10.16
N ASN A 37 7.10 -8.26 10.72
CA ASN A 37 8.52 -8.54 10.58
C ASN A 37 8.92 -8.82 9.12
N CYS A 38 8.50 -7.93 8.22
CA CYS A 38 8.73 -8.04 6.78
C CYS A 38 9.22 -6.70 6.22
N VAL A 39 9.70 -6.68 4.99
CA VAL A 39 10.21 -5.45 4.36
C VAL A 39 9.17 -4.74 3.49
N MET A 40 8.09 -5.44 3.14
CA MET A 40 7.04 -4.89 2.29
C MET A 40 5.68 -5.50 2.63
N VAL A 41 4.64 -4.65 2.64
CA VAL A 41 3.24 -5.06 2.68
C VAL A 41 2.54 -4.50 1.45
N VAL A 42 1.90 -5.37 0.68
CA VAL A 42 1.28 -5.00 -0.60
C VAL A 42 -0.15 -5.55 -0.69
N SER A 43 -1.07 -4.80 -1.31
CA SER A 43 -2.45 -5.27 -1.47
C SER A 43 -2.58 -6.34 -2.55
N ALA A 44 -3.58 -7.22 -2.41
CA ALA A 44 -3.94 -8.18 -3.46
C ALA A 44 -4.21 -7.49 -4.81
N ASP A 45 -4.92 -6.35 -4.79
CA ASP A 45 -5.24 -5.58 -6.00
C ASP A 45 -3.98 -5.09 -6.72
N THR A 46 -2.96 -4.66 -5.97
CA THR A 46 -1.69 -4.20 -6.53
C THR A 46 -0.92 -5.35 -7.18
N LEU A 47 -0.85 -6.51 -6.53
CA LEU A 47 -0.17 -7.69 -7.08
C LEU A 47 -0.88 -8.20 -8.35
N ALA A 48 -2.22 -8.24 -8.33
CA ALA A 48 -3.01 -8.65 -9.48
C ALA A 48 -2.79 -7.71 -10.68
N GLN A 49 -2.77 -6.40 -10.46
CA GLN A 49 -2.47 -5.41 -11.52
C GLN A 49 -1.04 -5.51 -12.04
N ALA A 50 -0.09 -5.89 -11.18
CA ALA A 50 1.31 -6.08 -11.56
C ALA A 50 1.57 -7.45 -12.24
N GLY A 51 0.60 -8.37 -12.22
CA GLY A 51 0.80 -9.74 -12.71
C GLY A 51 1.80 -10.55 -11.87
N LEU A 52 1.99 -10.20 -10.60
CA LEU A 52 2.94 -10.85 -9.70
C LEU A 52 2.24 -11.87 -8.80
N ASP A 53 2.91 -12.99 -8.55
CA ASP A 53 2.37 -14.09 -7.76
C ASP A 53 2.94 -14.08 -6.32
N PRO A 54 2.10 -13.92 -5.29
CA PRO A 54 2.54 -13.86 -3.91
C PRO A 54 2.61 -15.23 -3.21
N ARG A 55 2.76 -16.36 -3.92
CA ARG A 55 2.87 -17.71 -3.31
C ARG A 55 3.81 -17.81 -2.11
N MET A 56 4.90 -17.05 -2.10
CA MET A 56 5.91 -17.04 -1.03
C MET A 56 5.64 -16.02 0.09
N ALA A 57 4.56 -15.24 -0.01
CA ALA A 57 4.21 -14.18 0.93
C ALA A 57 3.12 -14.61 1.91
N THR A 58 3.16 -14.07 3.13
CA THR A 58 2.14 -14.35 4.15
C THR A 58 0.91 -13.49 3.89
N VAL A 59 -0.25 -14.12 3.73
CA VAL A 59 -1.52 -13.41 3.51
C VAL A 59 -2.16 -12.97 4.82
N HIS A 60 -2.64 -11.73 4.86
CA HIS A 60 -3.40 -11.16 5.96
C HIS A 60 -4.66 -10.48 5.43
N ASN A 61 -5.72 -10.51 6.24
CA ASN A 61 -6.95 -9.80 5.93
C ASN A 61 -7.16 -8.71 6.99
N VAL A 62 -6.93 -7.45 6.62
CA VAL A 62 -6.80 -6.33 7.57
C VAL A 62 -7.94 -5.33 7.43
N LYS A 63 -8.41 -4.80 8.56
CA LYS A 63 -9.32 -3.66 8.56
C LYS A 63 -8.49 -2.38 8.48
N VAL A 64 -8.63 -1.62 7.40
CA VAL A 64 -7.92 -0.36 7.24
C VAL A 64 -8.86 0.80 7.52
N ARG A 65 -8.42 1.75 8.35
CA ARG A 65 -9.19 2.95 8.68
C ARG A 65 -9.50 3.72 7.39
N GLY A 66 -10.78 4.01 7.15
CA GLY A 66 -11.25 4.68 5.92
C GLY A 66 -11.90 3.74 4.89
N ARG A 67 -11.84 2.42 5.09
CA ARG A 67 -12.68 1.45 4.36
C ARG A 67 -13.62 0.70 5.30
N SER A 68 -14.84 0.45 4.83
CA SER A 68 -15.79 -0.47 5.46
C SER A 68 -15.37 -1.92 5.26
N GLU A 69 -14.86 -2.24 4.07
CA GLU A 69 -14.41 -3.57 3.69
C GLU A 69 -12.99 -3.86 4.16
N ARG A 70 -12.73 -5.12 4.50
CA ARG A 70 -11.37 -5.56 4.83
C ARG A 70 -10.55 -5.68 3.55
N VAL A 71 -9.25 -5.42 3.67
CA VAL A 71 -8.31 -5.49 2.55
C VAL A 71 -7.41 -6.70 2.72
N THR A 72 -7.30 -7.50 1.67
CA THR A 72 -6.30 -8.58 1.61
C THR A 72 -4.94 -7.98 1.28
N VAL A 73 -3.96 -8.24 2.13
CA VAL A 73 -2.59 -7.79 1.97
C VAL A 73 -1.64 -8.97 2.12
N TYR A 74 -0.48 -8.86 1.50
CA TYR A 74 0.59 -9.83 1.54
C TYR A 74 1.82 -9.20 2.20
N ALA A 75 2.30 -9.82 3.26
CA ALA A 75 3.55 -9.49 3.93
C ALA A 75 4.69 -10.25 3.25
N VAL A 76 5.66 -9.51 2.71
CA VAL A 76 6.73 -10.02 1.88
C VAL A 76 8.06 -9.79 2.61
N ALA A 77 8.72 -10.87 3.03
CA ALA A 77 10.01 -10.79 3.72
C ALA A 77 11.17 -10.46 2.77
N ASP A 78 11.07 -10.90 1.51
CA ASP A 78 12.03 -10.60 0.45
C ASP A 78 11.28 -10.32 -0.88
N PRO A 79 11.29 -9.07 -1.40
CA PRO A 79 10.57 -8.70 -2.61
C PRO A 79 11.03 -9.45 -3.85
N ARG A 80 12.25 -10.00 -3.85
CA ARG A 80 12.78 -10.80 -4.97
C ARG A 80 11.99 -12.09 -5.19
N LEU A 81 11.21 -12.53 -4.20
CA LEU A 81 10.37 -13.72 -4.29
C LEU A 81 9.09 -13.51 -5.10
N LEU A 82 8.83 -12.29 -5.57
CA LEU A 82 7.67 -11.97 -6.43
C LEU A 82 7.99 -12.06 -7.93
N PHE A 83 9.26 -12.25 -8.31
CA PHE A 83 9.75 -12.26 -9.69
C PHE A 83 10.29 -13.62 -10.10
#